data_AF-A0A1I1SU41-F1
#
_entry.id   AF-A0A1I1SU41-F1
#
_cell.length_a   1.000
_cell.length_b   1.000
_cell.length_c   1.000
_cell.angle_alpha   90.00
_cell.angle_beta   90.00
_cell.angle_gamma   90.00
#
_symmetry.space_group_name_H-M   'P 1'
#
loop_
_entity.id
_entity.type
_entity.pdbx_description
1 polymer ?
#
loop_
_entity_poly.entity_id
_entity_poly.type
_entity_poly.pdbx_seq_one_letter_code
_entity_poly.pdbx_strand_id
1 'polypeptide(L)'
;MQATAVVGCLARQLGASRRHPERLGEAENSLLGNACASEVRNAEVVRGRALAPAGTLRFVQGPAIAGVVLVGVLALEGLGAWLRFSERSSLFAAAVARAKALGRPLVVIGDPDAGMHTRLARAYGCGDVCVDLNGCPLCPVAIAADITKPLPFADNSVVVFVSCVFEYVDNVEAAYAELLRVAGSPDNLFVVAVQPWTITAHLYPGASWAGHAVNGRVAFAPVPTWRKVVYGAGLVGLLGYATSPWWWPTSEPALAPAPTPSLEVPDAQLVSG
;
A
#
# COMPACT_ATOMS: atom_id res chain seq x y z
N MET A 1 30.54 -11.62 0.00
CA MET A 1 31.02 -11.93 -1.37
C MET A 1 30.71 -13.37 -1.83
N GLN A 2 30.66 -14.39 -0.95
CA GLN A 2 30.27 -15.75 -1.35
C GLN A 2 28.83 -15.84 -1.92
N ALA A 3 27.88 -15.11 -1.34
CA ALA A 3 26.50 -15.09 -1.84
C ALA A 3 26.39 -14.51 -3.28
N THR A 4 27.24 -13.54 -3.63
CA THR A 4 27.21 -12.87 -4.94
C THR A 4 27.65 -13.81 -6.07
N ALA A 5 28.63 -14.68 -5.81
CA ALA A 5 29.10 -15.67 -6.78
C ALA A 5 28.05 -16.78 -7.01
N VAL A 6 27.40 -17.24 -5.94
CA VAL A 6 26.32 -18.25 -6.03
C VAL A 6 25.10 -17.69 -6.76
N VAL A 7 24.69 -16.45 -6.46
CA VAL A 7 23.58 -15.77 -7.16
C VAL A 7 23.90 -15.55 -8.64
N GLY A 8 25.16 -15.24 -8.98
CA GLY A 8 25.60 -15.10 -10.38
C GLY A 8 25.62 -16.40 -11.19
N CYS A 9 25.87 -17.57 -10.57
CA CYS A 9 25.78 -18.88 -11.23
C CYS A 9 24.30 -19.29 -11.39
N LEU A 10 23.46 -19.06 -10.35
CA LEU A 10 22.03 -19.39 -10.38
C LEU A 10 21.25 -18.56 -11.40
N ALA A 11 21.53 -17.25 -11.49
CA ALA A 11 20.87 -16.35 -12.45
C ALA A 11 21.18 -16.73 -13.92
N ARG A 12 22.38 -17.26 -14.20
CA ARG A 12 22.75 -17.75 -15.53
C ARG A 12 22.06 -19.06 -15.87
N GLN A 13 21.93 -19.99 -14.92
CA GLN A 13 21.13 -21.21 -15.10
C GLN A 13 19.66 -20.91 -15.39
N LEU A 14 19.06 -19.98 -14.64
CA LEU A 14 17.65 -19.62 -14.79
C LEU A 14 17.40 -18.79 -16.08
N GLY A 15 18.37 -18.01 -16.54
CA GLY A 15 18.29 -17.25 -17.79
C GLY A 15 18.37 -18.11 -19.06
N ALA A 16 19.09 -19.24 -19.01
CA ALA A 16 19.19 -20.19 -20.13
C ALA A 16 17.90 -21.02 -20.29
N SER A 17 17.22 -21.36 -19.18
CA SER A 17 16.02 -22.19 -19.18
C SER A 17 14.78 -21.55 -19.83
N ARG A 18 14.76 -20.22 -20.04
CA ARG A 18 13.59 -19.52 -20.61
C ARG A 18 13.53 -19.49 -22.14
N ARG A 19 14.57 -19.92 -22.86
CA ARG A 19 14.63 -19.71 -24.31
C ARG A 19 14.17 -20.88 -25.19
N HIS A 20 14.18 -22.14 -24.74
CA HIS A 20 13.62 -23.26 -25.52
C HIS A 20 13.31 -24.48 -24.63
N PRO A 21 12.04 -24.80 -24.32
CA PRO A 21 11.70 -25.91 -23.42
C PRO A 21 11.70 -27.32 -24.07
N GLU A 22 11.92 -27.48 -25.38
CA GLU A 22 11.67 -28.77 -26.06
C GLU A 22 12.89 -29.56 -26.59
N ARG A 23 14.14 -29.13 -26.36
CA ARG A 23 15.30 -29.96 -26.75
C ARG A 23 16.47 -29.78 -25.80
N LEU A 24 16.52 -30.56 -24.73
CA LEU A 24 17.76 -30.84 -24.00
C LEU A 24 17.80 -32.32 -23.64
N GLY A 25 18.57 -33.08 -24.42
CA GLY A 25 18.91 -34.47 -24.12
C GLY A 25 19.94 -34.55 -22.99
N GLU A 26 19.95 -35.68 -22.29
CA GLU A 26 20.68 -35.96 -21.04
C GLU A 26 22.21 -35.74 -21.07
N ALA A 27 22.82 -35.46 -22.22
CA ALA A 27 24.28 -35.28 -22.34
C ALA A 27 24.79 -33.87 -21.95
N GLU A 28 23.97 -32.81 -22.00
CA GLU A 28 24.44 -31.44 -21.70
C GLU A 28 24.46 -31.08 -20.20
N ASN A 29 23.74 -31.84 -19.37
CA ASN A 29 23.67 -31.57 -17.93
C ASN A 29 24.99 -31.91 -17.19
N SER A 30 25.82 -32.80 -17.75
CA SER A 30 27.08 -33.21 -17.13
C SER A 30 28.23 -32.22 -17.34
N LEU A 31 28.18 -31.38 -18.38
CA LEU A 31 29.24 -30.39 -18.66
C LEU A 31 29.05 -29.10 -17.85
N LEU A 32 27.80 -28.68 -17.63
CA LEU A 32 27.48 -27.49 -16.84
C LEU A 32 27.74 -27.67 -15.33
N GLY A 33 27.56 -28.88 -14.80
CA GLY A 33 27.88 -29.19 -13.39
C GLY A 33 29.38 -29.08 -13.06
N ASN A 34 30.25 -29.43 -14.00
CA ASN A 34 31.71 -29.43 -13.78
C ASN A 34 32.33 -28.02 -13.87
N ALA A 35 31.72 -27.10 -14.61
CA ALA A 35 32.20 -25.71 -14.73
C ALA A 35 31.94 -24.88 -13.47
N CYS A 36 30.76 -25.01 -12.83
CA CYS A 36 30.49 -24.26 -11.60
C CYS A 36 31.29 -24.84 -10.39
N ALA A 37 31.71 -26.12 -10.45
CA ALA A 37 32.53 -26.76 -9.42
C ALA A 37 34.04 -26.40 -9.47
N SER A 38 34.56 -25.91 -10.60
CA SER A 38 35.96 -25.45 -10.69
C SER A 38 36.11 -23.98 -10.27
N GLU A 39 35.09 -23.15 -10.53
CA GLU A 39 35.07 -21.74 -10.14
C GLU A 39 34.95 -21.56 -8.61
N VAL A 40 34.22 -22.45 -7.94
CA VAL A 40 34.14 -22.48 -6.46
C VAL A 40 35.48 -22.90 -5.83
N ARG A 41 36.25 -23.79 -6.47
CA ARG A 41 37.56 -24.24 -5.96
C ARG A 41 38.67 -23.21 -6.11
N ASN A 42 38.66 -22.41 -7.18
CA ASN A 42 39.65 -21.33 -7.35
C ASN A 42 39.40 -20.14 -6.40
N ALA A 43 38.20 -19.98 -5.87
CA ALA A 43 37.92 -18.98 -4.84
C ALA A 43 38.51 -19.33 -3.47
N GLU A 44 38.90 -20.58 -3.23
CA GLU A 44 39.42 -21.04 -1.95
C GLU A 44 40.93 -20.81 -1.77
N VAL A 45 41.68 -20.69 -2.87
CA VAL A 45 43.16 -20.55 -2.86
C VAL A 45 43.62 -19.12 -2.57
N VAL A 46 42.73 -18.12 -2.64
CA VAL A 46 43.04 -16.69 -2.34
C VAL A 46 42.76 -16.35 -0.86
N ARG A 47 42.95 -17.29 0.07
CA ARG A 47 42.73 -17.12 1.52
C ARG A 47 43.99 -16.86 2.35
N GLY A 48 45.11 -16.52 1.71
CA GLY A 48 46.36 -16.12 2.37
C GLY A 48 46.48 -14.64 2.73
N ARG A 49 45.39 -13.90 2.90
CA ARG A 49 45.41 -12.52 3.43
C ARG A 49 44.80 -12.51 4.82
N ALA A 50 45.59 -12.04 5.78
CA ALA A 50 45.26 -11.86 7.17
C ALA A 50 43.79 -11.46 7.37
N LEU A 51 43.05 -12.30 8.09
CA LEU A 51 41.73 -12.00 8.59
C LEU A 51 41.83 -10.72 9.43
N ALA A 52 41.37 -9.60 8.86
CA ALA A 52 41.00 -8.44 9.66
C ALA A 52 40.05 -8.92 10.77
N PRO A 53 40.19 -8.43 12.01
CA PRO A 53 39.36 -8.88 13.13
C PRO A 53 37.90 -8.81 12.72
N ALA A 54 37.18 -9.91 12.94
CA ALA A 54 35.80 -10.11 12.60
C ALA A 54 35.00 -8.83 12.90
N GLY A 55 34.73 -8.07 11.84
CA GLY A 55 34.02 -6.81 11.93
C GLY A 55 32.71 -7.09 12.61
N THR A 56 32.55 -6.51 13.80
CA THR A 56 31.35 -6.55 14.61
C THR A 56 30.18 -6.30 13.67
N LEU A 57 29.38 -7.34 13.39
CA LEU A 57 28.11 -7.19 12.67
C LEU A 57 27.28 -6.28 13.55
N ARG A 58 27.37 -4.96 13.31
CA ARG A 58 26.56 -3.98 14.00
C ARG A 58 25.14 -4.30 13.58
N PHE A 59 24.38 -4.90 14.51
CA PHE A 59 22.94 -5.11 14.44
C PHE A 59 22.25 -3.74 14.33
N VAL A 60 22.34 -3.11 13.17
CA VAL A 60 21.69 -1.85 12.83
C VAL A 60 20.63 -2.19 11.79
N GLN A 61 19.55 -2.86 12.20
CA GLN A 61 18.51 -3.24 11.25
C GLN A 61 17.08 -3.04 11.75
N GLY A 62 16.79 -3.09 13.05
CA GLY A 62 15.40 -3.01 13.53
C GLY A 62 14.64 -1.75 13.08
N PRO A 63 15.12 -0.54 13.40
CA PRO A 63 14.42 0.71 13.06
C PRO A 63 14.41 1.00 11.56
N ALA A 64 15.48 0.63 10.85
CA ALA A 64 15.56 0.75 9.40
C ALA A 64 14.52 -0.16 8.73
N ILE A 65 14.37 -1.40 9.19
CA ILE A 65 13.31 -2.31 8.75
C ILE A 65 11.93 -1.71 9.05
N ALA A 66 11.71 -1.19 10.26
CA ALA A 66 10.44 -0.55 10.62
C ALA A 66 10.09 0.63 9.72
N GLY A 67 11.09 1.48 9.40
CA GLY A 67 10.94 2.57 8.44
C GLY A 67 10.58 2.07 7.03
N VAL A 68 11.26 1.03 6.54
CA VAL A 68 10.93 0.40 5.24
C VAL A 68 9.51 -0.17 5.24
N VAL A 69 9.08 -0.82 6.32
CA VAL A 69 7.70 -1.33 6.45
C VAL A 69 6.70 -0.18 6.41
N LEU A 70 6.93 0.92 7.14
CA LEU A 70 6.05 2.10 7.11
C LEU A 70 5.94 2.70 5.71
N VAL A 71 7.07 2.87 5.02
CA VAL A 71 7.07 3.37 3.63
C VAL A 71 6.29 2.43 2.71
N GLY A 72 6.47 1.12 2.86
CA GLY A 72 5.71 0.11 2.11
C GLY A 72 4.20 0.21 2.37
N VAL A 73 3.80 0.34 3.63
CA VAL A 73 2.39 0.52 4.04
C VAL A 73 1.81 1.80 3.42
N LEU A 74 2.51 2.92 3.49
CA LEU A 74 2.07 4.19 2.89
C LEU A 74 1.95 4.08 1.36
N ALA A 75 2.88 3.38 0.70
CA ALA A 75 2.82 3.15 -0.74
C ALA A 75 1.61 2.29 -1.13
N LEU A 76 1.30 1.25 -0.35
CA LEU A 76 0.10 0.41 -0.56
C LEU A 76 -1.19 1.20 -0.34
N GLU A 77 -1.27 2.05 0.68
CA GLU A 77 -2.42 2.95 0.87
C GLU A 77 -2.58 3.93 -0.31
N GLY A 78 -1.47 4.51 -0.78
CA GLY A 78 -1.46 5.39 -1.93
C GLY A 78 -1.97 4.69 -3.20
N LEU A 79 -1.53 3.45 -3.44
CA LEU A 79 -2.03 2.64 -4.55
C LEU A 79 -3.52 2.32 -4.40
N GLY A 80 -3.97 1.94 -3.19
CA GLY A 80 -5.38 1.70 -2.91
C GLY A 80 -6.24 2.94 -3.17
N ALA A 81 -5.79 4.12 -2.72
CA ALA A 81 -6.45 5.39 -2.98
C ALA A 81 -6.54 5.72 -4.47
N TRP A 82 -5.45 5.49 -5.22
CA TRP A 82 -5.41 5.70 -6.68
C TRP A 82 -6.37 4.76 -7.42
N LEU A 83 -6.34 3.45 -7.12
CA LEU A 83 -7.23 2.47 -7.73
C LEU A 83 -8.70 2.83 -7.48
N ARG A 84 -9.04 3.20 -6.24
CA ARG A 84 -10.39 3.65 -5.88
C ARG A 84 -10.80 4.93 -6.57
N PHE A 85 -9.88 5.86 -6.79
CA PHE A 85 -10.16 7.08 -7.56
C PHE A 85 -10.50 6.74 -9.01
N SER A 86 -9.68 5.91 -9.66
CA SER A 86 -9.90 5.46 -11.04
C SER A 86 -11.21 4.68 -11.19
N GLU A 87 -11.50 3.80 -10.24
CA GLU A 87 -12.74 3.01 -10.22
C GLU A 87 -13.98 3.90 -10.05
N ARG A 88 -13.93 4.90 -9.16
CA ARG A 88 -15.00 5.90 -9.02
C ARG A 88 -15.28 6.64 -10.32
N SER A 89 -14.23 7.14 -11.00
CA SER A 89 -14.41 7.87 -12.24
C SER A 89 -14.95 6.99 -13.37
N SER A 90 -14.44 5.76 -13.52
CA SER A 90 -14.88 4.84 -14.57
C SER A 90 -16.30 4.31 -14.35
N LEU A 91 -16.64 3.87 -13.13
CA LEU A 91 -17.99 3.40 -12.82
C LEU A 91 -19.02 4.52 -12.85
N PHE A 92 -18.66 5.75 -12.44
CA PHE A 92 -19.56 6.89 -12.59
C PHE A 92 -19.85 7.19 -14.07
N ALA A 93 -18.83 7.19 -14.93
CA ALA A 93 -19.03 7.36 -16.36
C ALA A 93 -19.93 6.27 -16.96
N ALA A 94 -19.76 5.02 -16.52
CA ALA A 94 -20.64 3.90 -16.91
C ALA A 94 -22.08 4.10 -16.44
N ALA A 95 -22.28 4.57 -15.20
CA ALA A 95 -23.60 4.88 -14.65
C ALA A 95 -24.30 6.00 -15.42
N VAL A 96 -23.58 7.07 -15.78
CA VAL A 96 -24.09 8.16 -16.63
C VAL A 96 -24.53 7.63 -18.00
N ALA A 97 -23.69 6.82 -18.65
CA ALA A 97 -24.02 6.23 -19.94
C ALA A 97 -25.26 5.33 -19.85
N ARG A 98 -25.38 4.53 -18.78
CA ARG A 98 -26.52 3.66 -18.52
C ARG A 98 -27.81 4.45 -18.28
N ALA A 99 -27.75 5.49 -17.44
CA ALA A 99 -28.88 6.38 -17.15
C ALA A 99 -29.41 7.01 -18.44
N LYS A 100 -28.50 7.55 -19.27
CA LYS A 100 -28.83 8.11 -20.58
C LYS A 100 -29.45 7.08 -21.53
N ALA A 101 -28.89 5.87 -21.60
CA ALA A 101 -29.39 4.82 -22.48
C ALA A 101 -30.80 4.34 -22.10
N LEU A 102 -31.14 4.34 -20.81
CA LEU A 102 -32.46 3.96 -20.32
C LEU A 102 -33.45 5.13 -20.25
N GLY A 103 -33.01 6.37 -20.44
CA GLY A 103 -33.83 7.56 -20.20
C GLY A 103 -34.28 7.69 -18.74
N ARG A 104 -33.44 7.25 -17.79
CA ARG A 104 -33.73 7.27 -16.35
C ARG A 104 -32.82 8.26 -15.62
N PRO A 105 -33.27 8.86 -14.51
CA PRO A 105 -32.40 9.70 -13.69
C PRO A 105 -31.24 8.90 -13.10
N LEU A 106 -30.08 9.54 -12.99
CA LEU A 106 -28.92 9.06 -12.25
C LEU A 106 -28.97 9.60 -10.82
N VAL A 107 -29.13 8.69 -9.86
CA VAL A 107 -29.02 8.98 -8.43
C VAL A 107 -27.63 8.63 -7.95
N VAL A 108 -26.94 9.60 -7.35
CA VAL A 108 -25.64 9.42 -6.70
C VAL A 108 -25.83 9.28 -5.21
N ILE A 109 -25.33 8.19 -4.65
CA ILE A 109 -25.36 7.90 -3.22
C ILE A 109 -23.96 8.18 -2.65
N GLY A 110 -23.90 9.13 -1.72
CA GLY A 110 -22.68 9.64 -1.11
C GLY A 110 -22.29 11.01 -1.66
N ASP A 111 -21.94 11.94 -0.76
CA ASP A 111 -21.50 13.28 -1.13
C ASP A 111 -20.15 13.25 -1.90
N PRO A 112 -20.09 13.71 -3.17
CA PRO A 112 -18.86 13.79 -3.95
C PRO A 112 -17.78 14.65 -3.29
N ASP A 113 -18.14 15.56 -2.39
CA ASP A 113 -17.24 16.57 -1.80
C ASP A 113 -16.96 16.36 -0.29
N ALA A 114 -17.53 15.32 0.33
CA ALA A 114 -17.33 15.05 1.76
C ALA A 114 -15.90 14.57 2.08
N GLY A 115 -15.21 13.94 1.12
CA GLY A 115 -13.87 13.40 1.32
C GLY A 115 -12.77 14.47 1.30
N MET A 116 -11.82 14.40 2.23
CA MET A 116 -10.62 15.26 2.23
C MET A 116 -9.88 15.22 0.87
N HIS A 117 -9.80 14.04 0.26
CA HIS A 117 -9.16 13.86 -1.05
C HIS A 117 -10.03 14.33 -2.22
N THR A 118 -11.35 14.24 -2.13
CA THR A 118 -12.24 14.65 -3.23
C THR A 118 -12.38 16.16 -3.35
N ARG A 119 -12.04 16.91 -2.30
CA ARG A 119 -11.87 18.37 -2.34
C ARG A 119 -10.69 18.85 -3.19
N LEU A 120 -9.66 18.01 -3.37
CA LEU A 120 -8.51 18.33 -4.23
C LEU A 120 -8.81 18.02 -5.69
N ALA A 121 -9.46 16.88 -5.95
CA ALA A 121 -9.91 16.49 -7.28
C ALA A 121 -11.19 15.63 -7.15
N ARG A 122 -12.26 16.09 -7.79
CA ARG A 122 -13.53 15.39 -7.77
C ARG A 122 -13.48 14.18 -8.71
N ALA A 123 -13.75 12.99 -8.17
CA ALA A 123 -13.70 11.73 -8.94
C ALA A 123 -14.98 11.47 -9.76
N TYR A 124 -16.13 12.01 -9.34
CA TYR A 124 -17.45 11.79 -9.91
C TYR A 124 -18.38 12.99 -9.67
N GLY A 125 -19.42 13.17 -10.48
CA GLY A 125 -20.37 14.29 -10.36
C GLY A 125 -21.54 14.03 -9.42
N CYS A 126 -22.45 15.00 -9.30
CA CYS A 126 -23.65 14.90 -8.45
C CYS A 126 -24.77 14.00 -9.00
N GLY A 127 -24.68 13.57 -10.27
CA GLY A 127 -25.81 12.98 -10.98
C GLY A 127 -26.96 13.97 -11.16
N ASP A 128 -28.17 13.45 -11.37
CA ASP A 128 -29.40 14.25 -11.40
C ASP A 128 -29.90 14.54 -9.97
N VAL A 129 -29.67 13.60 -9.04
CA VAL A 129 -30.00 13.74 -7.61
C VAL A 129 -28.88 13.12 -6.77
N CYS A 130 -28.39 13.87 -5.78
CA CYS A 130 -27.46 13.36 -4.77
C CYS A 130 -28.21 12.97 -3.49
N VAL A 131 -27.91 11.82 -2.92
CA VAL A 131 -28.45 11.35 -1.65
C VAL A 131 -27.31 11.02 -0.71
N ASP A 132 -27.29 11.64 0.46
CA ASP A 132 -26.31 11.37 1.52
C ASP A 132 -26.99 11.48 2.88
N LEU A 133 -26.47 10.82 3.92
CA LEU A 133 -27.03 10.91 5.26
C LEU A 133 -27.07 12.35 5.77
N ASN A 134 -26.05 13.15 5.42
CA ASN A 134 -25.92 14.55 5.82
C ASN A 134 -26.34 15.54 4.71
N GLY A 135 -26.79 15.02 3.56
CA GLY A 135 -27.03 15.80 2.34
C GLY A 135 -25.75 16.17 1.57
N CYS A 136 -25.92 16.75 0.38
CA CYS A 136 -24.83 17.12 -0.52
C CYS A 136 -24.91 18.63 -0.84
N PRO A 137 -24.32 19.53 -0.03
CA PRO A 137 -24.57 20.98 -0.12
C PRO A 137 -24.06 21.63 -1.41
N LEU A 138 -23.11 20.99 -2.11
CA LEU A 138 -22.56 21.48 -3.37
C LEU A 138 -23.26 20.89 -4.61
N CYS A 139 -24.27 20.05 -4.40
CA CYS A 139 -25.06 19.48 -5.49
C CYS A 139 -26.36 20.26 -5.71
N PRO A 140 -26.77 20.50 -6.98
CA PRO A 140 -27.97 21.28 -7.28
C PRO A 140 -29.26 20.69 -6.70
N VAL A 141 -29.34 19.35 -6.68
CA VAL A 141 -30.47 18.61 -6.12
C VAL A 141 -29.90 17.60 -5.13
N ALA A 142 -30.23 17.77 -3.85
CA ALA A 142 -29.73 16.94 -2.77
C ALA A 142 -30.87 16.49 -1.86
N ILE A 143 -30.81 15.24 -1.40
CA ILE A 143 -31.73 14.65 -0.43
C ILE A 143 -30.89 14.16 0.75
N ALA A 144 -31.15 14.69 1.93
CA ALA A 144 -30.59 14.15 3.17
C ALA A 144 -31.42 12.93 3.58
N ALA A 145 -30.88 11.72 3.43
CA ALA A 145 -31.60 10.50 3.77
C ALA A 145 -30.67 9.35 4.17
N ASP A 146 -31.18 8.53 5.07
CA ASP A 146 -30.58 7.26 5.46
C ASP A 146 -31.02 6.17 4.48
N ILE A 147 -30.07 5.67 3.69
CA ILE A 147 -30.35 4.67 2.63
C ILE A 147 -30.76 3.30 3.17
N THR A 148 -30.67 3.07 4.49
CA THR A 148 -31.25 1.87 5.12
C THR A 148 -32.77 1.94 5.24
N LYS A 149 -33.37 3.09 4.91
CA LYS A 149 -34.80 3.38 4.94
C LYS A 149 -35.33 3.66 3.52
N PRO A 150 -36.65 3.55 3.29
CA PRO A 150 -37.24 3.83 1.99
C PRO A 150 -36.91 5.24 1.47
N LEU A 151 -36.33 5.29 0.28
CA LEU A 151 -36.04 6.51 -0.48
C LEU A 151 -37.27 6.95 -1.29
N PRO A 152 -37.40 8.26 -1.60
CA PRO A 152 -38.54 8.82 -2.32
C PRO A 152 -38.50 8.55 -3.83
N PHE A 153 -38.10 7.33 -4.23
CA PHE A 153 -38.08 6.87 -5.61
C PHE A 153 -38.98 5.66 -5.77
N ALA A 154 -39.68 5.58 -6.91
CA ALA A 154 -40.45 4.42 -7.27
C ALA A 154 -39.54 3.20 -7.55
N ASP A 155 -40.10 2.01 -7.46
CA ASP A 155 -39.40 0.78 -7.84
C ASP A 155 -38.91 0.86 -9.29
N ASN A 156 -37.70 0.37 -9.56
CA ASN A 156 -37.14 0.30 -10.92
C ASN A 156 -37.22 1.62 -11.72
N SER A 157 -37.00 2.76 -11.06
CA SER A 157 -37.15 4.09 -11.67
C SER A 157 -35.83 4.80 -11.96
N VAL A 158 -34.74 4.49 -11.24
CA VAL A 158 -33.46 5.23 -11.33
C VAL A 158 -32.25 4.35 -11.65
N VAL A 159 -31.19 4.91 -12.19
CA VAL A 159 -29.85 4.28 -12.19
C VAL A 159 -29.10 4.81 -10.98
N VAL A 160 -28.42 3.94 -10.25
CA VAL A 160 -27.79 4.28 -8.97
C VAL A 160 -26.27 4.14 -9.08
N PHE A 161 -25.55 5.17 -8.66
CA PHE A 161 -24.11 5.11 -8.43
C PHE A 161 -23.82 5.31 -6.94
N VAL A 162 -23.05 4.42 -6.32
CA VAL A 162 -22.70 4.46 -4.90
C VAL A 162 -21.18 4.52 -4.77
N SER A 163 -20.66 5.50 -4.02
CA SER A 163 -19.22 5.63 -3.81
C SER A 163 -18.86 5.54 -2.33
N CYS A 164 -18.38 4.38 -1.90
CA CYS A 164 -17.82 4.14 -0.56
C CYS A 164 -18.81 4.50 0.58
N VAL A 165 -20.09 4.16 0.43
CA VAL A 165 -21.12 4.45 1.44
C VAL A 165 -21.45 3.23 2.31
N PHE A 166 -21.41 2.02 1.74
CA PHE A 166 -21.76 0.79 2.47
C PHE A 166 -20.84 0.52 3.67
N GLU A 167 -19.65 1.09 3.68
CA GLU A 167 -18.70 1.04 4.78
C GLU A 167 -19.23 1.70 6.06
N TYR A 168 -20.18 2.63 5.94
CA TYR A 168 -20.61 3.53 7.03
C TYR A 168 -22.08 3.37 7.44
N VAL A 169 -22.84 2.51 6.77
CA VAL A 169 -24.25 2.27 7.13
C VAL A 169 -24.38 1.32 8.31
N ASP A 170 -25.47 1.43 9.06
CA ASP A 170 -25.76 0.53 10.18
C ASP A 170 -26.14 -0.88 9.71
N ASN A 171 -26.78 -1.01 8.54
CA ASN A 171 -27.26 -2.27 7.98
C ASN A 171 -27.05 -2.31 6.46
N VAL A 172 -26.03 -3.04 6.02
CA VAL A 172 -25.65 -3.15 4.60
C VAL A 172 -26.71 -3.87 3.80
N GLU A 173 -27.34 -4.89 4.37
CA GLU A 173 -28.38 -5.68 3.71
C GLU A 173 -29.62 -4.82 3.41
N ALA A 174 -30.08 -4.02 4.37
CA ALA A 174 -31.20 -3.11 4.20
C ALA A 174 -30.88 -2.01 3.18
N ALA A 175 -29.69 -1.40 3.27
CA ALA A 175 -29.24 -0.41 2.30
C ALA A 175 -29.17 -0.99 0.88
N TYR A 176 -28.59 -2.18 0.73
CA TYR A 176 -28.50 -2.84 -0.56
C TYR A 176 -29.87 -3.20 -1.13
N ALA A 177 -30.77 -3.74 -0.30
CA ALA A 177 -32.13 -4.08 -0.72
C ALA A 177 -32.90 -2.85 -1.21
N GLU A 178 -32.78 -1.72 -0.52
CA GLU A 178 -33.41 -0.48 -0.90
C GLU A 178 -32.85 0.10 -2.21
N LEU A 179 -31.52 0.13 -2.35
CA LEU A 179 -30.89 0.59 -3.59
C LEU A 179 -31.22 -0.32 -4.77
N LEU A 180 -31.32 -1.64 -4.55
CA LEU A 180 -31.74 -2.59 -5.57
C LEU A 180 -33.22 -2.42 -5.94
N ARG A 181 -34.10 -2.11 -4.99
CA ARG A 181 -35.53 -1.82 -5.25
C ARG A 181 -35.68 -0.65 -6.23
N VAL A 182 -35.04 0.48 -5.94
CA VAL A 182 -35.15 1.69 -6.79
C VAL A 182 -34.41 1.53 -8.12
N ALA A 183 -33.32 0.75 -8.15
CA ALA A 183 -32.59 0.43 -9.38
C ALA A 183 -33.31 -0.61 -10.26
N GLY A 184 -34.07 -1.51 -9.65
CA GLY A 184 -34.82 -2.61 -10.26
C GLY A 184 -33.97 -3.79 -10.75
N SER A 185 -32.67 -3.60 -10.97
CA SER A 185 -31.73 -4.64 -11.41
C SER A 185 -30.30 -4.31 -10.94
N PRO A 186 -29.45 -5.31 -10.64
CA PRO A 186 -28.03 -5.08 -10.36
C PRO A 186 -27.29 -4.38 -11.51
N ASP A 187 -27.75 -4.52 -12.76
CA ASP A 187 -27.16 -3.85 -13.93
C ASP A 187 -27.34 -2.32 -13.92
N ASN A 188 -28.22 -1.82 -13.05
CA ASN A 188 -28.49 -0.40 -12.87
C ASN A 188 -27.89 0.13 -11.55
N LEU A 189 -27.09 -0.68 -10.85
CA LEU A 189 -26.48 -0.37 -9.57
C LEU A 189 -24.95 -0.46 -9.68
N PHE A 190 -24.30 0.69 -9.72
CA PHE A 190 -22.85 0.83 -9.85
C PHE A 190 -22.26 1.16 -8.47
N VAL A 191 -21.45 0.28 -7.91
CA VAL A 191 -20.96 0.41 -6.53
C VAL A 191 -19.45 0.38 -6.52
N VAL A 192 -18.86 1.38 -5.86
CA VAL A 192 -17.44 1.40 -5.53
C VAL A 192 -17.30 1.18 -4.04
N ALA A 193 -16.49 0.21 -3.64
CA ALA A 193 -16.15 -0.06 -2.24
C ALA A 193 -14.71 0.38 -1.92
N VAL A 194 -14.42 0.62 -0.65
CA VAL A 194 -13.07 0.75 -0.14
C VAL A 194 -12.42 -0.63 -0.11
N GLN A 195 -11.21 -0.74 -0.67
CA GLN A 195 -10.51 -2.02 -0.75
C GLN A 195 -10.26 -2.58 0.66
N PRO A 196 -10.68 -3.82 0.96
CA PRO A 196 -10.74 -4.34 2.32
C PRO A 196 -9.38 -4.58 2.96
N TRP A 197 -8.30 -4.54 2.19
CA TRP A 197 -6.92 -4.67 2.67
C TRP A 197 -6.28 -3.33 3.04
N THR A 198 -6.97 -2.21 2.80
CA THR A 198 -6.45 -0.87 3.12
C THR A 198 -6.68 -0.51 4.58
N ILE A 199 -5.75 0.26 5.16
CA ILE A 199 -5.90 0.94 6.44
C ILE A 199 -7.15 1.80 6.42
N THR A 200 -7.45 2.46 5.30
CA THR A 200 -8.69 3.24 5.15
C THR A 200 -9.93 2.40 5.48
N ALA A 201 -10.04 1.17 4.98
CA ALA A 201 -11.20 0.30 5.25
C ALA A 201 -11.36 -0.08 6.73
N HIS A 202 -10.32 0.07 7.56
CA HIS A 202 -10.34 -0.34 8.95
C HIS A 202 -10.33 0.83 9.94
N LEU A 203 -9.64 1.92 9.61
CA LEU A 203 -9.40 3.03 10.52
C LEU A 203 -10.15 4.30 10.15
N TYR A 204 -10.84 4.36 9.01
CA TYR A 204 -11.62 5.55 8.68
C TYR A 204 -12.75 5.76 9.71
N PRO A 205 -12.98 7.00 10.17
CA PRO A 205 -14.04 7.29 11.13
C PRO A 205 -15.40 6.79 10.64
N GLY A 206 -16.10 6.03 11.49
CA GLY A 206 -17.40 5.46 11.15
C GLY A 206 -17.37 4.16 10.31
N ALA A 207 -16.21 3.68 9.86
CA ALA A 207 -16.14 2.44 9.07
C ALA A 207 -16.60 1.22 9.88
N SER A 208 -17.79 0.70 9.60
CA SER A 208 -18.37 -0.48 10.26
C SER A 208 -18.25 -1.73 9.40
N TRP A 209 -18.01 -1.57 8.10
CA TRP A 209 -17.97 -2.66 7.13
C TRP A 209 -16.78 -2.54 6.18
N ALA A 210 -16.27 -3.70 5.73
CA ALA A 210 -15.26 -3.78 4.67
C ALA A 210 -15.64 -4.90 3.71
N GLY A 211 -15.51 -4.66 2.41
CA GLY A 211 -16.07 -5.57 1.42
C GLY A 211 -15.64 -5.26 0.00
N HIS A 212 -16.30 -5.92 -0.94
CA HIS A 212 -16.16 -5.66 -2.36
C HIS A 212 -17.53 -5.61 -3.02
N ALA A 213 -17.61 -4.90 -4.14
CA ALA A 213 -18.76 -4.90 -5.01
C ALA A 213 -18.35 -5.34 -6.41
N VAL A 214 -19.11 -6.25 -7.01
CA VAL A 214 -18.86 -6.76 -8.36
C VAL A 214 -20.20 -6.87 -9.08
N ASN A 215 -20.33 -6.19 -10.22
CA ASN A 215 -21.54 -6.21 -11.06
C ASN A 215 -22.83 -5.95 -10.26
N GLY A 216 -22.82 -4.88 -9.45
CA GLY A 216 -23.97 -4.49 -8.63
C GLY A 216 -24.33 -5.47 -7.50
N ARG A 217 -23.50 -6.47 -7.21
CA ARG A 217 -23.61 -7.34 -6.03
C ARG A 217 -22.58 -6.93 -4.99
N VAL A 218 -22.96 -6.99 -3.72
CA VAL A 218 -22.12 -6.56 -2.60
C VAL A 218 -21.83 -7.73 -1.66
N ALA A 219 -20.60 -7.78 -1.13
CA ALA A 219 -20.20 -8.71 -0.10
C ALA A 219 -19.35 -7.96 0.93
N PHE A 220 -19.96 -7.69 2.10
CA PHE A 220 -19.34 -6.93 3.19
C PHE A 220 -19.27 -7.78 4.45
N ALA A 221 -18.20 -7.58 5.21
CA ALA A 221 -18.01 -8.16 6.52
C ALA A 221 -17.85 -7.05 7.56
N PRO A 222 -18.33 -7.26 8.80
CA PRO A 222 -18.18 -6.26 9.85
C PRO A 222 -16.71 -6.05 10.19
N VAL A 223 -16.35 -4.80 10.48
CA VAL A 223 -15.04 -4.39 10.99
C VAL A 223 -15.17 -4.19 12.50
N PRO A 224 -14.84 -5.20 13.32
CA PRO A 224 -15.03 -5.10 14.76
C PRO A 224 -14.08 -4.07 15.38
N THR A 225 -14.51 -3.41 16.45
CA THR A 225 -13.74 -2.36 17.15
C THR A 225 -12.33 -2.83 17.55
N TRP A 226 -12.18 -4.08 18.02
CA TRP A 226 -10.87 -4.61 18.40
C TRP A 226 -9.88 -4.63 17.23
N ARG A 227 -10.36 -4.86 15.99
CA ARG A 227 -9.50 -4.82 14.81
C ARG A 227 -8.97 -3.41 14.59
N LYS A 228 -9.80 -2.38 14.76
CA LYS A 228 -9.36 -0.99 14.68
C LYS A 228 -8.29 -0.67 15.72
N VAL A 229 -8.47 -1.15 16.96
CA VAL A 229 -7.48 -0.99 18.03
C VAL A 229 -6.16 -1.67 17.67
N VAL A 230 -6.18 -2.91 17.17
CA VAL A 230 -4.96 -3.64 16.78
C VAL A 230 -4.23 -2.93 15.64
N TYR A 231 -4.94 -2.52 14.58
CA TYR A 231 -4.33 -1.79 13.47
C TYR A 231 -3.76 -0.44 13.90
N GLY A 232 -4.52 0.33 14.69
CA GLY A 232 -4.08 1.62 15.19
C GLY A 232 -2.86 1.51 16.10
N ALA A 233 -2.89 0.60 17.08
CA ALA A 233 -1.76 0.35 17.97
C ALA A 233 -0.53 -0.17 17.23
N GLY A 234 -0.72 -1.05 16.24
CA GLY A 234 0.36 -1.56 15.40
C GLY A 234 1.07 -0.46 14.61
N LEU A 235 0.32 0.45 13.99
CA LEU A 235 0.88 1.58 13.25
C LEU A 235 1.62 2.57 14.18
N VAL A 236 1.02 2.90 15.33
CA VAL A 236 1.66 3.79 16.32
C VAL A 236 2.93 3.16 16.88
N GLY A 237 2.89 1.86 17.23
CA GLY A 237 4.04 1.12 17.72
C GLY A 237 5.16 1.05 16.68
N LEU A 238 4.81 0.78 15.41
CA LEU A 238 5.77 0.75 14.31
C LEU A 238 6.39 2.13 14.07
N LEU A 239 5.60 3.20 14.11
CA LEU A 239 6.09 4.57 13.98
C LEU A 239 7.00 4.97 15.15
N GLY A 240 6.60 4.66 16.39
CA GLY A 240 7.43 4.88 17.58
C GLY A 240 8.75 4.11 17.48
N TYR A 241 8.71 2.86 16.99
CA TYR A 241 9.88 2.03 16.74
C TYR A 241 10.65 2.35 15.44
N ALA A 242 10.15 3.24 14.59
CA ALA A 242 10.92 3.80 13.47
C ALA A 242 11.51 5.18 13.77
N THR A 243 11.06 5.86 14.83
CA THR A 243 11.50 7.23 15.19
C THR A 243 12.17 7.40 16.57
N SER A 244 12.12 6.42 17.47
CA SER A 244 12.81 6.43 18.77
C SER A 244 14.30 6.79 18.70
N PRO A 245 14.76 7.75 19.53
CA PRO A 245 16.15 8.22 19.53
C PRO A 245 17.15 7.18 20.07
N TRP A 246 16.67 6.14 20.77
CA TRP A 246 17.48 5.15 21.49
C TRP A 246 18.40 4.30 20.61
N TRP A 247 18.19 4.30 19.29
CA TRP A 247 19.04 3.58 18.33
C TRP A 247 19.88 4.49 17.45
N TRP A 248 19.73 5.82 17.52
CA TRP A 248 20.65 6.67 16.80
C TRP A 248 22.03 6.36 17.36
N PRO A 249 23.02 6.02 16.51
CA PRO A 249 24.38 5.86 16.98
C PRO A 249 24.71 7.18 17.65
N THR A 250 24.84 7.19 18.97
CA THR A 250 25.50 8.29 19.65
C THR A 250 26.84 8.35 18.98
N SER A 251 27.11 9.42 18.22
CA SER A 251 28.41 9.65 17.62
C SER A 251 29.40 9.39 18.74
N GLU A 252 30.22 8.34 18.58
CA GLU A 252 31.31 8.07 19.51
C GLU A 252 32.01 9.41 19.66
N PRO A 253 32.15 9.95 20.89
CA PRO A 253 32.80 11.23 21.08
C PRO A 253 34.11 11.13 20.33
N ALA A 254 34.29 12.00 19.33
CA ALA A 254 35.46 11.95 18.46
C ALA A 254 36.67 11.80 19.37
N LEU A 255 37.37 10.67 19.25
CA LEU A 255 38.49 10.36 20.12
C LEU A 255 39.36 11.61 20.11
N ALA A 256 39.54 12.25 21.27
CA ALA A 256 40.31 13.47 21.35
C ALA A 256 41.65 13.21 20.62
N PRO A 257 42.10 14.14 19.74
CA PRO A 257 43.33 13.92 18.99
C PRO A 257 44.41 13.50 19.98
N ALA A 258 45.11 12.40 19.68
CA ALA A 258 46.19 11.94 20.52
C ALA A 258 47.14 13.13 20.77
N PRO A 259 47.63 13.33 22.01
CA PRO A 259 48.51 14.45 22.31
C PRO A 259 49.68 14.41 21.32
N THR A 260 49.87 15.51 20.58
CA THR A 260 50.99 15.65 19.65
C THR A 260 52.27 15.41 20.45
N PRO A 261 53.15 14.48 20.05
CA PRO A 261 54.41 14.30 20.74
C PRO A 261 55.16 15.64 20.67
N SER A 262 55.42 16.22 21.84
CA SER A 262 56.28 17.38 21.99
C SER A 262 57.65 17.01 21.42
N LEU A 263 58.01 17.62 20.29
CA LEU A 263 59.36 17.58 19.76
C LEU A 263 60.27 18.26 20.80
N GLU A 264 60.95 17.47 21.63
CA GLU A 264 62.10 17.94 22.38
C GLU A 264 63.14 18.39 21.34
N VAL A 265 63.35 19.70 21.23
CA VAL A 265 64.45 20.27 20.46
C VAL A 265 65.70 20.09 21.32
N PRO A 266 66.68 19.28 20.89
CA PRO A 266 67.92 19.15 21.64
C PRO A 266 68.63 20.50 21.69
N ASP A 267 69.03 20.91 22.89
CA ASP A 267 69.76 22.15 23.14
C ASP A 267 70.98 22.24 22.23
N ALA A 268 70.97 23.27 21.36
CA ALA A 268 72.11 23.60 20.53
C ALA A 268 73.26 24.01 21.44
N GLN A 269 74.26 23.14 21.56
CA GLN A 269 75.51 23.45 22.23
C GLN A 269 76.20 24.61 21.50
N LEU A 270 76.19 25.78 22.15
CA LEU A 270 77.01 26.93 21.82
C LEU A 270 78.49 26.54 21.94
N VAL A 271 79.14 26.30 20.81
CA VAL A 271 80.60 26.22 20.73
C VAL A 271 81.14 27.64 20.68
N SER A 272 81.66 28.11 21.81
CA SER A 272 82.43 29.35 21.92
C SER A 272 83.83 29.16 21.32
N GLY A 273 84.17 29.99 20.34
CA GLY A 273 85.53 30.24 19.87
C GLY A 273 85.96 31.67 20.20
#